data_AF-A0A6I4MWN4-F1
#
_entry.id   AF-A0A6I4MWN4-F1
#
_cell.length_a   1.000
_cell.length_b   1.000
_cell.length_c   1.000
_cell.angle_alpha   90.00
_cell.angle_beta   90.00
_cell.angle_gamma   90.00
#
_symmetry.space_group_name_H-M   'P 1'
#
loop_
_entity.id
_entity.type
_entity.pdbx_description
1 polymer ?
#
loop_
_entity_poly.entity_id
_entity_poly.type
_entity_poly.pdbx_seq_one_letter_code
_entity_poly.pdbx_strand_id
1 'polypeptide(L)'
;MGSWQWNDQEQPTTTVGVRATMGAVTMKDDPQAMQRPYVFVRGYDSRLHVNWWDGKAWHWSDQGTPAGRTIIEKVGAVTMQNDAGAQQRPYAFVITDDSKLHVNWWDGSKWHWSDQGAPAGRLIREGVGVISARDNPNAAQRPYAFVITDDCRLWVNWWDGSKWHWSDQGAPPNRTISRPIGVTTMKNDPSAFTRPYAFVITDDSKVWVNWWDGSKWHWSDQGAPSGQPVKKGAGVISAQNDPNAAERPYAFIQGYDSKLYVNWWDGKAWHWSAQGAPSGRLILDSVGVVTMKNDPNAFTRPYVFVITDDSKLYVNWWDGKAWHWAAQNTPPGRVIERPGEAITMQDNPNATQRPYAFVITDDSDLWVNWWSLP
;
A
#
# COMPACT_ATOMS: atom_id res chain seq x y z
N MET A 1 29.88 -1.21 3.62
CA MET A 1 29.06 -0.64 2.52
C MET A 1 27.68 -1.23 2.66
N GLY A 2 26.63 -0.44 2.43
CA GLY A 2 25.26 -0.96 2.45
C GLY A 2 25.03 -1.95 1.31
N SER A 3 24.13 -2.91 1.50
CA SER A 3 23.85 -3.96 0.52
C SER A 3 22.43 -4.50 0.68
N TRP A 4 21.88 -5.06 -0.39
CA TRP A 4 20.60 -5.76 -0.32
C TRP A 4 20.77 -7.12 0.36
N GLN A 5 19.84 -7.42 1.24
CA GLN A 5 19.81 -8.63 2.04
C GLN A 5 18.45 -9.31 1.89
N TRP A 6 18.46 -10.64 2.02
CA TRP A 6 17.27 -11.46 2.09
C TRP A 6 17.19 -12.09 3.48
N ASN A 7 16.01 -12.06 4.09
CA ASN A 7 15.75 -12.76 5.33
C ASN A 7 14.45 -13.56 5.21
N ASP A 8 14.52 -14.83 5.56
CA ASP A 8 13.36 -15.70 5.67
C ASP A 8 12.57 -15.31 6.93
N GLN A 9 11.27 -15.04 6.78
CA GLN A 9 10.37 -14.81 7.93
C GLN A 9 9.58 -16.08 8.26
N GLU A 10 9.86 -17.15 7.53
CA GLU A 10 9.17 -18.43 7.62
C GLU A 10 7.67 -18.25 7.35
N GLN A 11 6.92 -19.27 7.70
CA GLN A 11 5.46 -19.32 7.68
C GLN A 11 4.89 -19.14 9.10
N PRO A 12 3.62 -18.71 9.25
CA PRO A 12 2.96 -18.54 10.55
C PRO A 12 3.14 -19.68 11.54
N THR A 13 3.08 -20.92 11.04
CA THR A 13 3.37 -22.15 11.79
C THR A 13 3.97 -23.18 10.86
N THR A 14 4.50 -24.28 11.39
CA THR A 14 5.06 -25.37 10.58
C THR A 14 4.07 -26.06 9.63
N THR A 15 2.77 -25.81 9.76
CA THR A 15 1.71 -26.41 8.92
C THR A 15 0.84 -25.40 8.18
N VAL A 16 1.03 -24.10 8.42
CA VAL A 16 0.23 -23.04 7.82
C VAL A 16 1.14 -22.09 7.06
N GLY A 17 1.29 -22.33 5.76
CA GLY A 17 1.99 -21.44 4.83
C GLY A 17 1.23 -20.14 4.58
N VAL A 18 1.97 -19.12 4.14
CA VAL A 18 1.42 -17.83 3.72
C VAL A 18 0.74 -17.97 2.37
N ARG A 19 -0.54 -17.56 2.28
CA ARG A 19 -1.31 -17.58 1.03
C ARG A 19 -1.23 -16.25 0.27
N ALA A 20 -1.34 -15.12 0.97
CA ALA A 20 -1.27 -13.78 0.39
C ALA A 20 -1.01 -12.75 1.49
N THR A 21 -0.38 -11.61 1.15
CA THR A 21 -0.31 -10.47 2.05
C THR A 21 -1.64 -9.70 2.09
N MET A 22 -1.99 -9.15 3.25
CA MET A 22 -3.21 -8.38 3.48
C MET A 22 -2.92 -6.88 3.71
N GLY A 23 -1.65 -6.51 3.84
CA GLY A 23 -1.17 -5.14 4.04
C GLY A 23 0.04 -5.13 4.97
N ALA A 24 0.85 -4.09 4.86
CA ALA A 24 2.02 -3.91 5.73
C ALA A 24 2.13 -2.46 6.18
N VAL A 25 2.62 -2.28 7.41
CA VAL A 25 2.80 -0.96 8.00
C VAL A 25 4.05 -0.92 8.86
N THR A 26 4.49 0.29 9.19
CA THR A 26 5.50 0.53 10.21
C THR A 26 4.92 1.21 11.43
N MET A 27 5.45 0.84 12.58
CA MET A 27 5.04 1.31 13.89
C MET A 27 6.25 1.83 14.67
N LYS A 28 6.07 2.80 15.55
CA LYS A 28 7.10 3.21 16.51
C LYS A 28 6.52 3.26 17.92
N ASP A 29 7.32 2.84 18.89
CA ASP A 29 6.93 2.86 20.31
C ASP A 29 6.83 4.31 20.82
N ASP A 30 7.74 5.17 20.34
CA ASP A 30 7.78 6.60 20.63
C ASP A 30 8.31 7.40 19.43
N PRO A 31 8.24 8.75 19.42
CA PRO A 31 8.66 9.55 18.27
C PRO A 31 10.11 9.40 17.80
N GLN A 32 11.02 8.99 18.67
CA GLN A 32 12.45 8.82 18.39
C GLN A 32 12.85 7.35 18.16
N ALA A 33 11.99 6.40 18.50
CA ALA A 33 12.24 4.98 18.33
C ALA A 33 12.40 4.57 16.85
N MET A 34 13.15 3.49 16.66
CA MET A 34 13.20 2.76 15.39
C MET A 34 11.80 2.27 15.00
N GLN A 35 11.47 2.43 13.72
CA GLN A 35 10.28 1.84 13.16
C GLN A 35 10.36 0.30 13.19
N ARG A 36 9.20 -0.33 13.40
CA ARG A 36 9.02 -1.78 13.45
C ARG A 36 8.01 -2.20 12.39
N PRO A 37 8.34 -3.14 11.51
CA PRO A 37 7.42 -3.66 10.51
C PRO A 37 6.34 -4.53 11.14
N TYR A 38 5.13 -4.43 10.60
CA TYR A 38 4.02 -5.34 10.80
C TYR A 38 3.49 -5.73 9.42
N VAL A 39 3.51 -7.02 9.11
CA VAL A 39 3.02 -7.57 7.83
C VAL A 39 1.87 -8.50 8.12
N PHE A 40 0.69 -8.09 7.69
CA PHE A 40 -0.52 -8.89 7.79
C PHE A 40 -0.60 -9.82 6.60
N VAL A 41 -0.93 -11.08 6.85
CA VAL A 41 -1.06 -12.11 5.81
C VAL A 41 -2.28 -12.96 6.05
N ARG A 42 -2.83 -13.52 4.97
CA ARG A 42 -3.77 -14.62 5.03
C ARG A 42 -2.99 -15.93 4.91
N GLY A 43 -3.17 -16.83 5.85
CA GLY A 43 -2.64 -18.20 5.78
C GLY A 43 -3.47 -19.12 4.88
N TYR A 44 -2.99 -20.33 4.59
CA TYR A 44 -3.79 -21.34 3.89
C TYR A 44 -5.03 -21.80 4.67
N ASP A 45 -5.02 -21.60 5.98
CA ASP A 45 -6.18 -21.74 6.88
C ASP A 45 -7.24 -20.64 6.71
N SER A 46 -7.00 -19.67 5.82
CA SER A 46 -7.86 -18.49 5.57
C SER A 46 -8.02 -17.55 6.78
N ARG A 47 -7.12 -17.65 7.76
CA ARG A 47 -7.04 -16.76 8.93
C ARG A 47 -6.05 -15.62 8.68
N LEU A 48 -6.22 -14.53 9.43
CA LEU A 48 -5.27 -13.43 9.46
C LEU A 48 -4.14 -13.80 10.42
N HIS A 49 -2.91 -13.69 9.95
CA HIS A 49 -1.71 -13.77 10.77
C HIS A 49 -0.93 -12.47 10.62
N VAL A 50 -0.17 -12.09 11.64
CA VAL A 50 0.73 -10.94 11.57
C VAL A 50 2.15 -11.37 11.89
N ASN A 51 3.07 -11.04 10.99
CA ASN A 51 4.51 -11.14 11.20
C ASN A 51 5.03 -9.76 11.61
N TRP A 52 5.74 -9.67 12.72
CA TRP A 52 6.19 -8.38 13.26
C TRP A 52 7.53 -8.49 13.98
N TRP A 53 8.26 -7.38 14.01
CA TRP A 53 9.56 -7.27 14.66
C TRP A 53 9.43 -6.55 16.00
N ASP A 54 9.94 -7.13 17.08
CA ASP A 54 9.88 -6.52 18.42
C ASP A 54 11.10 -5.66 18.78
N GLY A 55 12.06 -5.52 17.86
CA GLY A 55 13.36 -4.89 18.13
C GLY A 55 14.52 -5.89 18.27
N LYS A 56 14.22 -7.17 18.46
CA LYS A 56 15.19 -8.26 18.71
C LYS A 56 14.93 -9.51 17.89
N ALA A 57 13.67 -9.87 17.69
CA ALA A 57 13.24 -11.06 16.98
C ALA A 57 11.96 -10.80 16.18
N TRP A 58 11.77 -11.62 15.15
CA TRP A 58 10.53 -11.69 14.40
C TRP A 58 9.56 -12.63 15.11
N HIS A 59 8.29 -12.27 15.08
CA HIS A 59 7.23 -13.00 15.73
C HIS A 59 6.05 -13.18 14.80
N TRP A 60 5.40 -14.34 14.89
CA TRP A 60 4.11 -14.61 14.29
C TRP A 60 3.01 -14.59 15.35
N SER A 61 1.86 -14.03 15.00
CA SER A 61 0.67 -14.07 15.85
C SER A 61 -0.59 -14.28 15.00
N ASP A 62 -1.32 -15.34 15.33
CA ASP A 62 -2.62 -15.67 14.73
C ASP A 62 -3.70 -14.72 15.28
N GLN A 63 -4.29 -13.93 14.37
CA GLN A 63 -5.37 -12.99 14.68
C GLN A 63 -6.75 -13.60 14.48
N GLY A 64 -6.80 -14.84 14.00
CA GLY A 64 -8.02 -15.56 13.69
C GLY A 64 -8.76 -14.93 12.52
N THR A 65 -10.07 -14.98 12.61
CA THR A 65 -11.00 -14.46 11.62
C THR A 65 -12.14 -13.73 12.30
N PRO A 66 -12.66 -12.65 11.72
CA PRO A 66 -13.83 -12.00 12.28
C PRO A 66 -15.03 -12.95 12.22
N ALA A 67 -15.70 -13.15 13.36
CA ALA A 67 -16.93 -13.94 13.48
C ALA A 67 -16.90 -15.36 12.84
N GLY A 68 -15.72 -16.00 12.78
CA GLY A 68 -15.56 -17.33 12.16
C GLY A 68 -15.74 -17.36 10.63
N ARG A 69 -15.70 -16.20 9.95
CA ARG A 69 -15.72 -16.09 8.48
C ARG A 69 -14.37 -16.47 7.88
N THR A 70 -14.30 -16.74 6.58
CA THR A 70 -13.00 -16.87 5.89
C THR A 70 -12.56 -15.55 5.28
N ILE A 71 -11.28 -15.21 5.38
CA ILE A 71 -10.73 -14.02 4.72
C ILE A 71 -10.49 -14.36 3.25
N ILE A 72 -11.01 -13.54 2.33
CA ILE A 72 -10.92 -13.79 0.89
C ILE A 72 -9.98 -12.81 0.18
N GLU A 73 -9.98 -11.54 0.58
CA GLU A 73 -9.28 -10.47 -0.13
C GLU A 73 -8.73 -9.41 0.82
N LYS A 74 -7.68 -8.73 0.35
CA LYS A 74 -7.09 -7.59 1.06
C LYS A 74 -7.82 -6.29 0.72
N VAL A 75 -7.85 -5.38 1.68
CA VAL A 75 -8.04 -3.95 1.41
C VAL A 75 -6.76 -3.19 1.70
N GLY A 76 -6.09 -3.50 2.81
CA GLY A 76 -4.78 -2.93 3.14
C GLY A 76 -4.62 -2.70 4.63
N ALA A 77 -3.47 -2.16 5.02
CA ALA A 77 -3.19 -1.83 6.42
C ALA A 77 -2.74 -0.37 6.56
N VAL A 78 -2.98 0.20 7.74
CA VAL A 78 -2.62 1.58 8.05
C VAL A 78 -2.19 1.73 9.51
N THR A 79 -1.18 2.57 9.75
CA THR A 79 -0.79 2.99 11.10
C THR A 79 -1.61 4.18 11.53
N MET A 80 -2.19 4.08 12.72
CA MET A 80 -3.04 5.08 13.33
C MET A 80 -2.39 5.65 14.60
N GLN A 81 -2.62 6.95 14.84
CA GLN A 81 -2.13 7.66 16.01
C GLN A 81 -3.13 8.76 16.39
N ASN A 82 -3.50 8.84 17.68
CA ASN A 82 -4.48 9.82 18.15
C ASN A 82 -3.93 11.25 18.23
N ASP A 83 -2.63 11.40 18.44
CA ASP A 83 -1.90 12.66 18.47
C ASP A 83 -0.39 12.38 18.32
N ALA A 84 0.45 13.41 18.17
CA ALA A 84 1.88 13.24 17.86
C ALA A 84 2.67 12.43 18.91
N GLY A 85 2.21 12.38 20.17
CA GLY A 85 2.86 11.68 21.27
C GLY A 85 2.22 10.34 21.64
N ALA A 86 0.99 10.08 21.19
CA ALA A 86 0.30 8.83 21.48
C ALA A 86 0.99 7.61 20.86
N GLN A 87 0.80 6.44 21.47
CA GLN A 87 1.25 5.18 20.90
C GLN A 87 0.58 4.95 19.53
N GLN A 88 1.38 4.52 18.56
CA GLN A 88 0.87 4.11 17.26
C GLN A 88 0.10 2.78 17.38
N ARG A 89 -0.81 2.52 16.43
CA ARG A 89 -1.66 1.32 16.39
C ARG A 89 -1.83 0.84 14.94
N PRO A 90 -1.55 -0.43 14.61
CA PRO A 90 -1.82 -0.96 13.28
C PRO A 90 -3.30 -1.33 13.13
N TYR A 91 -3.85 -1.07 11.95
CA TYR A 91 -5.18 -1.48 11.52
C TYR A 91 -5.03 -2.25 10.21
N ALA A 92 -5.64 -3.43 10.10
CA ALA A 92 -5.67 -4.25 8.89
C ALA A 92 -7.12 -4.45 8.45
N PHE A 93 -7.41 -4.06 7.21
CA PHE A 93 -8.72 -4.15 6.60
C PHE A 93 -8.75 -5.28 5.57
N VAL A 94 -9.74 -6.14 5.71
CA VAL A 94 -9.91 -7.34 4.87
C VAL A 94 -11.36 -7.49 4.44
N ILE A 95 -11.56 -8.23 3.35
CA ILE A 95 -12.87 -8.67 2.89
C ILE A 95 -13.01 -10.15 3.19
N THR A 96 -14.17 -10.53 3.72
CA THR A 96 -14.53 -11.91 4.04
C THR A 96 -15.46 -12.52 3.00
N ASP A 97 -15.67 -13.83 3.08
CA ASP A 97 -16.54 -14.62 2.19
C ASP A 97 -18.03 -14.18 2.14
N ASP A 98 -18.52 -13.32 3.03
CA ASP A 98 -19.81 -12.61 2.90
C ASP A 98 -19.71 -11.28 2.12
N SER A 99 -18.56 -11.00 1.51
CA SER A 99 -18.28 -9.76 0.77
C SER A 99 -18.43 -8.49 1.62
N LYS A 100 -18.07 -8.57 2.91
CA LYS A 100 -18.08 -7.44 3.85
C LYS A 100 -16.68 -7.04 4.29
N LEU A 101 -16.57 -5.76 4.66
CA LEU A 101 -15.34 -5.17 5.18
C LEU A 101 -15.25 -5.45 6.68
N HIS A 102 -14.09 -5.94 7.10
CA HIS A 102 -13.75 -6.11 8.51
C HIS A 102 -12.42 -5.45 8.80
N VAL A 103 -12.28 -4.93 10.02
CA VAL A 103 -11.01 -4.38 10.51
C VAL A 103 -10.51 -5.13 11.73
N ASN A 104 -9.24 -5.55 11.67
CA ASN A 104 -8.48 -6.04 12.80
C ASN A 104 -7.52 -4.94 13.28
N TRP A 105 -7.52 -4.64 14.58
CA TRP A 105 -6.70 -3.55 15.10
C TRP A 105 -6.24 -3.80 16.53
N TRP A 106 -5.11 -3.18 16.90
CA TRP A 106 -4.52 -3.27 18.23
C TRP A 106 -4.87 -2.04 19.07
N ASP A 107 -5.37 -2.25 20.29
CA ASP A 107 -5.79 -1.15 21.18
C ASP A 107 -4.71 -0.67 22.17
N GLY A 108 -3.51 -1.25 22.11
CA GLY A 108 -2.45 -1.06 23.10
C GLY A 108 -2.24 -2.30 23.99
N SER A 109 -3.25 -3.15 24.11
CA SER A 109 -3.26 -4.31 25.03
C SER A 109 -3.76 -5.61 24.39
N LYS A 110 -4.70 -5.53 23.44
CA LYS A 110 -5.25 -6.69 22.74
C LYS A 110 -5.70 -6.33 21.32
N TRP A 111 -5.80 -7.38 20.49
CA TRP A 111 -6.36 -7.30 19.16
C TRP A 111 -7.89 -7.37 19.21
N HIS A 112 -8.52 -6.63 18.30
CA HIS A 112 -9.97 -6.57 18.15
C HIS A 112 -10.36 -6.77 16.70
N TRP A 113 -11.55 -7.33 16.50
CA TRP A 113 -12.22 -7.36 15.21
C TRP A 113 -13.48 -6.49 15.27
N SER A 114 -13.76 -5.78 14.18
CA SER A 114 -15.01 -5.03 14.02
C SER A 114 -15.55 -5.19 12.59
N ASP A 115 -16.80 -5.64 12.47
CA ASP A 115 -17.56 -5.72 11.22
C ASP A 115 -17.97 -4.31 10.78
N GLN A 116 -17.51 -3.88 9.60
CA GLN A 116 -17.88 -2.60 8.99
C GLN A 116 -19.04 -2.75 8.00
N GLY A 117 -19.51 -3.96 7.78
CA GLY A 117 -20.56 -4.28 6.85
C GLY A 117 -20.12 -4.11 5.41
N ALA A 118 -21.11 -3.85 4.57
CA ALA A 118 -20.93 -3.38 3.21
C ALA A 118 -21.87 -2.19 2.97
N PRO A 119 -21.49 -1.22 2.14
CA PRO A 119 -22.28 -0.02 1.94
C PRO A 119 -23.61 -0.34 1.26
N ALA A 120 -24.69 0.28 1.73
CA ALA A 120 -26.02 0.25 1.09
C ALA A 120 -26.54 -1.16 0.70
N GLY A 121 -26.17 -2.20 1.44
CA GLY A 121 -26.55 -3.58 1.12
C GLY A 121 -25.89 -4.17 -0.12
N ARG A 122 -24.82 -3.55 -0.62
CA ARG A 122 -23.99 -4.06 -1.73
C ARG A 122 -23.07 -5.19 -1.29
N LEU A 123 -22.51 -5.91 -2.25
CA LEU A 123 -21.38 -6.81 -2.02
C LEU A 123 -20.07 -6.10 -2.36
N ILE A 124 -19.08 -6.18 -1.48
CA ILE A 124 -17.74 -5.66 -1.77
C ILE A 124 -17.00 -6.67 -2.63
N ARG A 125 -16.55 -6.21 -3.80
CA ARG A 125 -15.85 -7.04 -4.79
C ARG A 125 -14.34 -7.02 -4.58
N GLU A 126 -13.77 -5.83 -4.42
CA GLU A 126 -12.32 -5.62 -4.36
C GLU A 126 -11.96 -4.47 -3.42
N GLY A 127 -10.81 -4.59 -2.74
CA GLY A 127 -10.19 -3.49 -2.02
C GLY A 127 -9.36 -2.59 -2.94
N VAL A 128 -9.48 -1.27 -2.77
CA VAL A 128 -8.63 -0.29 -3.48
C VAL A 128 -7.42 0.09 -2.62
N GLY A 129 -7.61 0.21 -1.31
CA GLY A 129 -6.54 0.53 -0.37
C GLY A 129 -7.03 1.24 0.87
N VAL A 130 -6.12 1.48 1.82
CA VAL A 130 -6.40 2.19 3.07
C VAL A 130 -5.40 3.33 3.27
N ILE A 131 -5.90 4.49 3.71
CA ILE A 131 -5.06 5.62 4.13
C ILE A 131 -5.42 6.10 5.54
N SER A 132 -4.49 6.86 6.12
CA SER A 132 -4.72 7.65 7.33
C SER A 132 -4.80 9.12 6.95
N ALA A 133 -5.88 9.77 7.34
CA ALA A 133 -6.07 11.20 7.16
C ALA A 133 -6.25 11.95 8.49
N ARG A 134 -5.87 13.23 8.54
CA ARG A 134 -5.96 14.13 9.69
C ARG A 134 -6.15 15.57 9.23
N ASP A 135 -6.95 16.33 9.99
CA ASP A 135 -7.27 17.77 9.76
C ASP A 135 -6.06 18.68 9.78
N ASN A 136 -5.11 18.39 10.68
CA ASN A 136 -3.87 19.13 10.85
C ASN A 136 -2.86 18.23 11.60
N PRO A 137 -1.58 18.65 11.77
CA PRO A 137 -0.54 17.82 12.39
C PRO A 137 -0.85 17.33 13.81
N ASN A 138 -1.70 18.05 14.56
CA ASN A 138 -2.06 17.76 15.94
C ASN A 138 -3.43 17.07 16.07
N ALA A 139 -4.17 16.89 14.97
CA ALA A 139 -5.45 16.21 14.98
C ALA A 139 -5.27 14.69 15.00
N ALA A 140 -6.26 14.01 15.58
CA ALA A 140 -6.35 12.56 15.53
C ALA A 140 -6.42 12.07 14.08
N GLN A 141 -5.66 11.02 13.82
CA GLN A 141 -5.72 10.34 12.55
C GLN A 141 -7.01 9.54 12.45
N ARG A 142 -7.57 9.47 11.24
CA ARG A 142 -8.76 8.70 10.88
C ARG A 142 -8.46 7.78 9.70
N PRO A 143 -8.80 6.48 9.79
CA PRO A 143 -8.65 5.56 8.66
C PRO A 143 -9.74 5.81 7.61
N TYR A 144 -9.37 5.67 6.34
CA TYR A 144 -10.28 5.64 5.19
C TYR A 144 -9.94 4.39 4.37
N ALA A 145 -10.87 3.45 4.32
CA ALA A 145 -10.77 2.22 3.53
C ALA A 145 -11.63 2.33 2.27
N PHE A 146 -10.98 2.26 1.11
CA PHE A 146 -11.63 2.39 -0.19
C PHE A 146 -11.85 1.01 -0.81
N VAL A 147 -13.04 0.80 -1.34
CA VAL A 147 -13.45 -0.48 -1.94
C VAL A 147 -14.28 -0.26 -3.21
N ILE A 148 -14.32 -1.29 -4.05
CA ILE A 148 -15.22 -1.35 -5.21
C ILE A 148 -16.31 -2.37 -4.92
N THR A 149 -17.56 -1.99 -5.16
CA THR A 149 -18.73 -2.85 -4.98
C THR A 149 -19.16 -3.54 -6.28
N ASP A 150 -20.09 -4.49 -6.17
CA ASP A 150 -20.73 -5.21 -7.27
C ASP A 150 -21.38 -4.32 -8.34
N ASP A 151 -21.81 -3.11 -7.98
CA ASP A 151 -22.29 -2.08 -8.92
C ASP A 151 -21.17 -1.27 -9.60
N CYS A 152 -19.92 -1.70 -9.45
CA CYS A 152 -18.72 -1.11 -10.06
C CYS A 152 -18.49 0.37 -9.69
N ARG A 153 -18.88 0.76 -8.47
CA ARG A 153 -18.68 2.09 -7.89
C ARG A 153 -17.62 2.06 -6.79
N LEU A 154 -17.00 3.21 -6.57
CA LEU A 154 -16.06 3.44 -5.48
C LEU A 154 -16.83 3.85 -4.22
N TRP A 155 -16.55 3.17 -3.13
CA TRP A 155 -17.06 3.52 -1.80
C TRP A 155 -15.90 3.72 -0.83
N VAL A 156 -16.10 4.57 0.17
CA VAL A 156 -15.16 4.74 1.27
C VAL A 156 -15.85 4.49 2.61
N ASN A 157 -15.24 3.63 3.42
CA ASN A 157 -15.55 3.45 4.83
C ASN A 157 -14.56 4.27 5.66
N TRP A 158 -15.05 5.12 6.54
CA TRP A 158 -14.19 6.03 7.30
C TRP A 158 -14.72 6.30 8.71
N TRP A 159 -13.80 6.61 9.63
CA TRP A 159 -14.10 6.93 11.01
C TRP A 159 -14.19 8.44 11.21
N ASP A 160 -15.26 8.94 11.82
CA ASP A 160 -15.42 10.38 12.08
C ASP A 160 -14.85 10.86 13.43
N GLY A 161 -14.33 9.95 14.24
CA GLY A 161 -13.96 10.19 15.64
C GLY A 161 -14.90 9.51 16.64
N SER A 162 -16.09 9.12 16.21
CA SER A 162 -17.16 8.56 17.05
C SER A 162 -17.86 7.35 16.46
N LYS A 163 -18.01 7.27 15.13
CA LYS A 163 -18.65 6.17 14.43
C LYS A 163 -18.07 6.01 13.02
N TRP A 164 -18.28 4.82 12.48
CA TRP A 164 -17.95 4.50 11.10
C TRP A 164 -19.06 4.96 10.15
N HIS A 165 -18.64 5.40 8.97
CA HIS A 165 -19.52 5.86 7.90
C HIS A 165 -19.15 5.21 6.59
N TRP A 166 -20.15 5.03 5.74
CA TRP A 166 -19.98 4.72 4.33
C TRP A 166 -20.37 5.93 3.49
N SER A 167 -19.58 6.23 2.46
CA SER A 167 -19.88 7.28 1.50
C SER A 167 -19.66 6.79 0.07
N ASP A 168 -20.69 6.94 -0.78
CA ASP A 168 -20.63 6.65 -2.21
C ASP A 168 -19.83 7.73 -2.94
N GLN A 169 -18.73 7.34 -3.57
CA GLN A 169 -17.93 8.25 -4.42
C GLN A 169 -18.33 8.15 -5.89
N GLY A 170 -19.27 7.27 -6.20
CA GLY A 170 -19.75 6.98 -7.52
C GLY A 170 -18.72 6.27 -8.40
N ALA A 171 -18.86 6.49 -9.68
CA ALA A 171 -17.91 6.05 -10.69
C ALA A 171 -17.54 7.26 -11.56
N PRO A 172 -16.44 7.18 -12.32
CA PRO A 172 -16.14 8.21 -13.29
C PRO A 172 -17.31 8.46 -14.27
N PRO A 173 -17.50 9.69 -14.77
CA PRO A 173 -18.60 10.02 -15.67
C PRO A 173 -18.71 9.06 -16.87
N ASN A 174 -19.89 8.44 -17.02
CA ASN A 174 -20.20 7.47 -18.09
C ASN A 174 -19.26 6.24 -18.14
N ARG A 175 -18.68 5.85 -17.00
CA ARG A 175 -17.79 4.70 -16.87
C ARG A 175 -18.19 3.82 -15.69
N THR A 176 -17.67 2.61 -15.71
CA THR A 176 -17.68 1.68 -14.58
C THR A 176 -16.25 1.41 -14.14
N ILE A 177 -16.05 1.17 -12.84
CA ILE A 177 -14.73 0.85 -12.30
C ILE A 177 -14.46 -0.64 -12.47
N SER A 178 -13.40 -0.98 -13.21
CA SER A 178 -13.05 -2.36 -13.51
C SER A 178 -12.03 -2.93 -12.53
N ARG A 179 -10.98 -2.18 -12.14
CA ARG A 179 -9.94 -2.64 -11.18
C ARG A 179 -9.41 -1.49 -10.31
N PRO A 180 -8.86 -1.79 -9.12
CA PRO A 180 -8.14 -0.82 -8.31
C PRO A 180 -6.74 -0.52 -8.86
N ILE A 181 -6.20 0.65 -8.52
CA ILE A 181 -4.76 0.93 -8.60
C ILE A 181 -4.18 1.11 -7.21
N GLY A 182 -4.81 1.93 -6.38
CA GLY A 182 -4.34 2.22 -5.03
C GLY A 182 -4.86 3.56 -4.53
N VAL A 183 -4.45 3.90 -3.32
CA VAL A 183 -4.82 5.14 -2.64
C VAL A 183 -3.58 5.82 -2.07
N THR A 184 -3.63 7.14 -1.92
CA THR A 184 -2.62 7.89 -1.21
C THR A 184 -3.23 9.15 -0.58
N THR A 185 -2.42 9.91 0.16
CA THR A 185 -2.82 11.21 0.69
C THR A 185 -1.92 12.31 0.18
N MET A 186 -2.48 13.51 0.10
CA MET A 186 -1.82 14.71 -0.39
C MET A 186 -1.98 15.89 0.56
N LYS A 187 -0.88 16.53 0.91
CA LYS A 187 -0.86 17.83 1.61
C LYS A 187 -0.35 18.95 0.71
N ASN A 188 -0.91 20.15 0.87
CA ASN A 188 -0.40 21.35 0.21
C ASN A 188 0.83 21.94 0.91
N ASP A 189 0.94 21.72 2.22
CA ASP A 189 2.02 22.18 3.07
C ASP A 189 2.03 21.33 4.36
N PRO A 190 3.06 21.44 5.23
CA PRO A 190 3.17 20.62 6.43
C PRO A 190 2.00 20.73 7.41
N SER A 191 1.27 21.84 7.40
CA SER A 191 0.15 22.14 8.32
C SER A 191 -1.23 21.81 7.75
N ALA A 192 -1.33 21.53 6.46
CA ALA A 192 -2.59 21.26 5.78
C ALA A 192 -3.24 19.93 6.19
N PHE A 193 -4.56 19.85 6.01
CA PHE A 193 -5.30 18.58 5.98
C PHE A 193 -4.70 17.64 4.92
N THR A 194 -4.61 16.36 5.27
CA THR A 194 -4.25 15.29 4.33
C THR A 194 -5.44 14.91 3.46
N ARG A 195 -5.41 15.28 2.19
CA ARG A 195 -6.50 14.98 1.24
C ARG A 195 -6.38 13.56 0.70
N PRO A 196 -7.42 12.72 0.78
CA PRO A 196 -7.40 11.38 0.18
C PRO A 196 -7.50 11.44 -1.35
N TYR A 197 -6.75 10.54 -1.99
CA TYR A 197 -6.74 10.30 -3.44
C TYR A 197 -6.90 8.79 -3.67
N ALA A 198 -7.82 8.40 -4.54
CA ALA A 198 -8.05 7.02 -4.95
C ALA A 198 -7.94 6.90 -6.47
N PHE A 199 -7.05 6.02 -6.94
CA PHE A 199 -6.83 5.76 -8.35
C PHE A 199 -7.42 4.42 -8.73
N VAL A 200 -8.10 4.39 -9.87
CA VAL A 200 -8.81 3.22 -10.39
C VAL A 200 -8.63 3.09 -11.90
N ILE A 201 -8.91 1.89 -12.42
CA ILE A 201 -8.96 1.59 -13.84
C ILE A 201 -10.42 1.43 -14.24
N THR A 202 -10.84 2.08 -15.32
CA THR A 202 -12.20 1.98 -15.87
C THR A 202 -12.36 0.85 -16.91
N ASP A 203 -13.58 0.60 -17.35
CA ASP A 203 -13.91 -0.38 -18.40
C ASP A 203 -13.14 -0.18 -19.72
N ASP A 204 -12.79 1.06 -20.05
CA ASP A 204 -11.96 1.41 -21.22
C ASP A 204 -10.44 1.34 -20.95
N SER A 205 -10.03 0.72 -19.84
CA SER A 205 -8.62 0.51 -19.47
C SER A 205 -7.82 1.81 -19.34
N LYS A 206 -8.45 2.87 -18.82
CA LYS A 206 -7.82 4.16 -18.49
C LYS A 206 -7.75 4.38 -16.99
N VAL A 207 -6.82 5.24 -16.57
CA VAL A 207 -6.69 5.67 -15.19
C VAL A 207 -7.61 6.85 -14.91
N TRP A 208 -8.35 6.75 -13.81
CA TRP A 208 -9.08 7.86 -13.22
C TRP A 208 -8.67 8.06 -11.78
N VAL A 209 -8.72 9.30 -11.32
CA VAL A 209 -8.51 9.66 -9.92
C VAL A 209 -9.76 10.28 -9.33
N ASN A 210 -10.17 9.74 -8.18
CA ASN A 210 -11.13 10.36 -7.27
C ASN A 210 -10.36 11.05 -6.14
N TRP A 211 -10.62 12.34 -5.90
CA TRP A 211 -9.88 13.09 -4.88
C TRP A 211 -10.75 14.13 -4.18
N TRP A 212 -10.38 14.41 -2.93
CA TRP A 212 -11.05 15.42 -2.09
C TRP A 212 -10.33 16.77 -2.18
N ASP A 213 -11.07 17.84 -2.48
CA ASP A 213 -10.50 19.18 -2.59
C ASP A 213 -10.49 20.00 -1.29
N GLY A 214 -11.08 19.47 -0.22
CA GLY A 214 -11.36 20.20 1.02
C GLY A 214 -12.85 20.42 1.27
N SER A 215 -13.67 20.32 0.23
CA SER A 215 -15.10 20.62 0.25
C SER A 215 -15.97 19.58 -0.46
N LYS A 216 -15.47 18.97 -1.55
CA LYS A 216 -16.17 17.97 -2.33
C LYS A 216 -15.20 17.01 -3.02
N TRP A 217 -15.74 15.87 -3.43
CA TRP A 217 -15.05 14.89 -4.23
C TRP A 217 -15.12 15.23 -5.71
N HIS A 218 -14.05 14.91 -6.43
CA HIS A 218 -13.92 15.11 -7.86
C HIS A 218 -13.42 13.85 -8.55
N TRP A 219 -13.81 13.69 -9.81
CA TRP A 219 -13.24 12.71 -10.72
C TRP A 219 -12.45 13.43 -11.81
N SER A 220 -11.30 12.88 -12.19
CA SER A 220 -10.49 13.39 -13.29
C SER A 220 -9.91 12.25 -14.13
N ASP A 221 -10.10 12.32 -15.45
CA ASP A 221 -9.57 11.37 -16.44
C ASP A 221 -8.06 11.61 -16.59
N GLN A 222 -7.26 10.58 -16.34
CA GLN A 222 -5.81 10.63 -16.55
C GLN A 222 -5.40 9.97 -17.86
N GLY A 223 -6.35 9.37 -18.58
CA GLY A 223 -6.10 8.67 -19.81
C GLY A 223 -5.31 7.38 -19.60
N ALA A 224 -4.48 7.06 -20.59
CA ALA A 224 -3.60 5.92 -20.58
C ALA A 224 -2.27 6.33 -21.23
N PRO A 225 -1.13 5.73 -20.84
CA PRO A 225 0.18 6.14 -21.34
C PRO A 225 0.30 5.87 -22.85
N SER A 226 0.54 6.90 -23.67
CA SER A 226 0.76 6.78 -25.13
C SER A 226 -0.21 5.84 -25.87
N GLY A 227 -1.48 5.79 -25.43
CA GLY A 227 -2.50 4.90 -26.00
C GLY A 227 -2.36 3.41 -25.62
N GLN A 228 -1.46 3.05 -24.71
CA GLN A 228 -1.29 1.70 -24.17
C GLN A 228 -2.36 1.43 -23.11
N PRO A 229 -3.33 0.50 -23.33
CA PRO A 229 -4.36 0.22 -22.34
C PRO A 229 -3.74 -0.30 -21.04
N VAL A 230 -4.31 0.13 -19.91
CA VAL A 230 -3.85 -0.21 -18.56
C VAL A 230 -4.38 -1.58 -18.16
N LYS A 231 -3.48 -2.48 -17.75
CA LYS A 231 -3.79 -3.84 -17.35
C LYS A 231 -4.01 -3.95 -15.83
N LYS A 232 -3.12 -3.39 -15.02
CA LYS A 232 -3.14 -3.54 -13.56
C LYS A 232 -2.47 -2.34 -12.89
N GLY A 233 -2.87 -2.01 -11.66
CA GLY A 233 -2.12 -1.07 -10.82
C GLY A 233 -0.92 -1.73 -10.16
N ALA A 234 0.18 -0.99 -10.03
CA ALA A 234 1.33 -1.36 -9.21
C ALA A 234 1.30 -0.68 -7.83
N GLY A 235 0.59 0.45 -7.73
CA GLY A 235 0.29 1.15 -6.49
C GLY A 235 0.42 2.67 -6.64
N VAL A 236 0.14 3.39 -5.55
CA VAL A 236 0.12 4.87 -5.53
C VAL A 236 0.92 5.38 -4.34
N ILE A 237 1.71 6.43 -4.55
CA ILE A 237 2.41 7.16 -3.48
C ILE A 237 2.21 8.66 -3.64
N SER A 238 2.58 9.40 -2.58
CA SER A 238 2.85 10.83 -2.65
C SER A 238 4.34 11.08 -2.52
N ALA A 239 4.85 12.03 -3.31
CA ALA A 239 6.23 12.49 -3.27
C ALA A 239 6.30 14.02 -3.15
N GLN A 240 7.37 14.54 -2.55
CA GLN A 240 7.61 15.96 -2.34
C GLN A 240 9.07 16.30 -2.66
N ASN A 241 9.28 17.52 -3.15
CA ASN A 241 10.61 18.02 -3.53
C ASN A 241 11.45 18.47 -2.32
N ASP A 242 10.81 18.82 -1.22
CA ASP A 242 11.43 19.17 0.06
C ASP A 242 10.36 19.08 1.18
N PRO A 243 10.71 19.21 2.47
CA PRO A 243 9.76 19.07 3.58
C PRO A 243 8.61 20.06 3.62
N ASN A 244 8.78 21.24 3.01
CA ASN A 244 7.80 22.31 3.00
C ASN A 244 7.02 22.38 1.69
N ALA A 245 7.46 21.66 0.66
CA ALA A 245 6.78 21.59 -0.62
C ALA A 245 5.44 20.87 -0.51
N ALA A 246 4.51 21.28 -1.36
CA ALA A 246 3.29 20.54 -1.60
C ALA A 246 3.62 19.14 -2.15
N GLU A 247 2.94 18.13 -1.61
CA GLU A 247 3.07 16.76 -2.07
C GLU A 247 2.47 16.63 -3.50
N ARG A 248 2.95 15.64 -4.26
CA ARG A 248 2.52 15.27 -5.61
C ARG A 248 2.19 13.78 -5.71
N PRO A 249 1.03 13.37 -6.24
CA PRO A 249 0.70 11.96 -6.42
C PRO A 249 1.47 11.34 -7.58
N TYR A 250 1.86 10.07 -7.42
CA TYR A 250 2.37 9.20 -8.48
C TYR A 250 1.59 7.89 -8.44
N ALA A 251 0.95 7.55 -9.56
CA ALA A 251 0.25 6.29 -9.76
C ALA A 251 1.07 5.42 -10.73
N PHE A 252 1.55 4.29 -10.22
CA PHE A 252 2.31 3.32 -11.00
C PHE A 252 1.36 2.25 -11.52
N ILE A 253 1.49 1.93 -12.80
CA ILE A 253 0.62 0.97 -13.47
C ILE A 253 1.43 0.07 -14.41
N GLN A 254 0.83 -1.07 -14.73
CA GLN A 254 1.30 -1.98 -15.76
C GLN A 254 0.39 -1.88 -17.00
N GLY A 255 1.00 -1.70 -18.17
CA GLY A 255 0.31 -1.81 -19.46
C GLY A 255 0.07 -3.27 -19.88
N TYR A 256 -0.83 -3.51 -20.84
CA TYR A 256 -0.96 -4.85 -21.45
C TYR A 256 0.31 -5.32 -22.20
N ASP A 257 1.25 -4.43 -22.49
CA ASP A 257 2.58 -4.77 -23.00
C ASP A 257 3.57 -5.22 -21.91
N SER A 258 3.07 -5.42 -20.67
CA SER A 258 3.83 -5.86 -19.50
C SER A 258 4.96 -4.90 -19.08
N LYS A 259 4.83 -3.61 -19.37
CA LYS A 259 5.76 -2.56 -18.93
C LYS A 259 5.18 -1.67 -17.84
N LEU A 260 6.07 -1.09 -17.05
CA LEU A 260 5.77 -0.14 -16.00
C LEU A 260 5.65 1.28 -16.57
N TYR A 261 4.62 2.00 -16.14
CA TYR A 261 4.41 3.40 -16.41
C TYR A 261 4.06 4.13 -15.13
N VAL A 262 4.29 5.44 -15.12
CA VAL A 262 3.87 6.31 -14.03
C VAL A 262 3.07 7.49 -14.56
N ASN A 263 1.92 7.72 -13.95
CA ASN A 263 1.15 8.95 -14.09
C ASN A 263 1.40 9.82 -12.85
N TRP A 264 1.78 11.08 -13.05
CA TRP A 264 2.17 11.95 -11.95
C TRP A 264 1.80 13.40 -12.22
N TRP A 265 1.61 14.16 -11.14
CA TRP A 265 1.30 15.59 -11.19
C TRP A 265 2.54 16.42 -10.90
N ASP A 266 2.87 17.39 -11.75
CA ASP A 266 4.03 18.26 -11.54
C ASP A 266 3.72 19.53 -10.71
N GLY A 267 2.46 19.75 -10.36
CA GLY A 267 1.97 21.00 -9.76
C GLY A 267 1.11 21.84 -10.70
N LYS A 268 1.12 21.55 -12.00
CA LYS A 268 0.42 22.29 -13.06
C LYS A 268 -0.30 21.38 -14.06
N ALA A 269 0.29 20.24 -14.39
CA ALA A 269 -0.23 19.27 -15.35
C ALA A 269 0.07 17.83 -14.93
N TRP A 270 -0.77 16.93 -15.43
CA TRP A 270 -0.55 15.49 -15.34
C TRP A 270 0.34 15.03 -16.48
N HIS A 271 1.27 14.13 -16.16
CA HIS A 271 2.24 13.60 -17.08
C HIS A 271 2.23 12.07 -17.05
N TRP A 272 2.60 11.47 -18.18
CA TRP A 272 2.89 10.06 -18.29
C TRP A 272 4.38 9.87 -18.60
N SER A 273 5.00 8.90 -17.94
CA SER A 273 6.37 8.49 -18.26
C SER A 273 6.48 6.97 -18.29
N ALA A 274 7.04 6.43 -19.37
CA ALA A 274 7.32 5.01 -19.50
C ALA A 274 8.59 4.65 -18.73
N GLN A 275 8.48 3.74 -17.77
CA GLN A 275 9.63 3.18 -17.05
C GLN A 275 10.18 1.93 -17.73
N GLY A 276 9.41 1.38 -18.67
CA GLY A 276 9.77 0.17 -19.41
C GLY A 276 9.69 -1.05 -18.52
N ALA A 277 10.59 -2.00 -18.77
CA ALA A 277 10.75 -3.18 -17.95
C ALA A 277 12.26 -3.49 -17.82
N PRO A 278 12.70 -4.07 -16.69
CA PRO A 278 14.12 -4.27 -16.43
C PRO A 278 14.71 -5.25 -17.45
N SER A 279 15.79 -4.85 -18.13
CA SER A 279 16.50 -5.69 -19.11
C SER A 279 15.60 -6.32 -20.20
N GLY A 280 14.50 -5.66 -20.57
CA GLY A 280 13.57 -6.15 -21.58
C GLY A 280 12.71 -7.35 -21.14
N ARG A 281 12.66 -7.66 -19.84
CA ARG A 281 11.80 -8.70 -19.26
C ARG A 281 10.32 -8.31 -19.34
N LEU A 282 9.43 -9.29 -19.15
CA LEU A 282 8.01 -9.02 -18.91
C LEU A 282 7.76 -8.86 -17.42
N ILE A 283 7.14 -7.76 -17.01
CA ILE A 283 6.62 -7.65 -15.64
C ILE A 283 5.42 -8.60 -15.53
N LEU A 284 5.34 -9.38 -14.46
CA LEU A 284 4.21 -10.27 -14.17
C LEU A 284 3.31 -9.68 -13.09
N ASP A 285 3.92 -9.16 -12.03
CA ASP A 285 3.18 -8.55 -10.92
C ASP A 285 4.01 -7.46 -10.20
N SER A 286 3.36 -6.69 -9.35
CA SER A 286 3.96 -5.68 -8.47
C SER A 286 3.92 -6.15 -7.02
N VAL A 287 5.02 -5.97 -6.30
CA VAL A 287 5.10 -6.15 -4.86
C VAL A 287 4.60 -4.90 -4.12
N GLY A 288 4.87 -3.71 -4.66
CA GLY A 288 4.37 -2.47 -4.08
C GLY A 288 5.23 -1.27 -4.41
N VAL A 289 4.80 -0.12 -3.90
CA VAL A 289 5.44 1.18 -4.11
C VAL A 289 5.64 1.89 -2.79
N VAL A 290 6.77 2.59 -2.66
CA VAL A 290 7.10 3.36 -1.46
C VAL A 290 7.82 4.64 -1.82
N THR A 291 7.85 5.58 -0.89
CA THR A 291 8.73 6.75 -0.95
C THR A 291 9.75 6.75 0.17
N MET A 292 10.95 7.26 -0.15
CA MET A 292 12.06 7.31 0.78
C MET A 292 12.81 8.64 0.72
N LYS A 293 13.30 9.11 1.87
CA LYS A 293 14.20 10.26 1.98
C LYS A 293 15.56 9.87 2.56
N ASN A 294 16.62 10.54 2.12
CA ASN A 294 17.98 10.34 2.67
C ASN A 294 18.11 10.89 4.10
N ASP A 295 17.40 11.97 4.39
CA ASP A 295 17.42 12.69 5.65
C ASP A 295 16.14 13.53 5.77
N PRO A 296 15.85 14.17 6.92
CA PRO A 296 14.63 14.94 7.12
C PRO A 296 14.38 16.06 6.12
N ASN A 297 15.43 16.61 5.50
CA ASN A 297 15.39 17.76 4.60
C ASN A 297 15.45 17.38 3.11
N ALA A 298 15.67 16.11 2.80
CA ALA A 298 15.74 15.64 1.43
C ALA A 298 14.35 15.57 0.76
N PHE A 299 14.36 15.67 -0.57
CA PHE A 299 13.22 15.24 -1.38
C PHE A 299 12.93 13.75 -1.18
N THR A 300 11.68 13.35 -1.42
CA THR A 300 11.30 11.94 -1.39
C THR A 300 11.49 11.30 -2.76
N ARG A 301 12.00 10.08 -2.78
CA ARG A 301 12.24 9.28 -3.98
C ARG A 301 11.26 8.13 -4.05
N PRO A 302 10.50 7.99 -5.15
CA PRO A 302 9.68 6.81 -5.39
C PRO A 302 10.53 5.57 -5.70
N TYR A 303 10.07 4.43 -5.19
CA TYR A 303 10.58 3.09 -5.46
C TYR A 303 9.40 2.18 -5.80
N VAL A 304 9.55 1.34 -6.82
CA VAL A 304 8.55 0.39 -7.29
C VAL A 304 9.18 -0.98 -7.36
N PHE A 305 8.59 -1.95 -6.68
CA PHE A 305 9.05 -3.33 -6.66
C PHE A 305 8.14 -4.20 -7.53
N VAL A 306 8.75 -4.96 -8.43
CA VAL A 306 8.03 -5.82 -9.39
C VAL A 306 8.66 -7.20 -9.48
N ILE A 307 7.84 -8.18 -9.87
CA ILE A 307 8.26 -9.54 -10.21
C ILE A 307 8.16 -9.69 -11.72
N THR A 308 9.18 -10.27 -12.33
CA THR A 308 9.28 -10.50 -13.76
C THR A 308 9.11 -11.97 -14.14
N ASP A 309 9.08 -12.24 -15.45
CA ASP A 309 8.97 -13.58 -16.06
C ASP A 309 10.10 -14.56 -15.74
N ASP A 310 11.21 -14.08 -15.18
CA ASP A 310 12.27 -14.90 -14.60
C ASP A 310 12.14 -15.11 -13.08
N SER A 311 10.95 -14.81 -12.53
CA SER A 311 10.58 -14.98 -11.11
C SER A 311 11.49 -14.25 -10.12
N LYS A 312 12.16 -13.18 -10.55
CA LYS A 312 13.02 -12.34 -9.71
C LYS A 312 12.34 -11.05 -9.30
N LEU A 313 12.79 -10.53 -8.16
CA LEU A 313 12.45 -9.20 -7.70
C LEU A 313 13.33 -8.17 -8.41
N TYR A 314 12.70 -7.12 -8.92
CA TYR A 314 13.36 -5.93 -9.47
C TYR A 314 12.82 -4.68 -8.79
N VAL A 315 13.67 -3.66 -8.70
CA VAL A 315 13.30 -2.34 -8.21
C VAL A 315 13.54 -1.30 -9.29
N ASN A 316 12.54 -0.44 -9.51
CA ASN A 316 12.66 0.80 -10.27
C ASN A 316 12.62 1.98 -9.31
N TRP A 317 13.57 2.90 -9.39
CA TRP A 317 13.62 4.04 -8.48
C TRP A 317 14.12 5.32 -9.16
N TRP A 318 13.71 6.44 -8.60
CA TRP A 318 14.17 7.77 -8.98
C TRP A 318 15.32 8.21 -8.08
N ASP A 319 16.43 8.66 -8.66
CA ASP A 319 17.58 9.16 -7.89
C ASP A 319 17.61 10.70 -7.73
N GLY A 320 16.62 11.41 -8.28
CA GLY A 320 16.62 12.88 -8.37
C GLY A 320 16.89 13.41 -9.78
N LYS A 321 17.40 12.58 -10.68
CA LYS A 321 17.80 12.95 -12.05
C LYS A 321 17.30 11.96 -13.11
N ALA A 322 17.33 10.67 -12.80
CA ALA A 322 16.95 9.59 -13.70
C ALA A 322 16.27 8.44 -12.95
N TRP A 323 15.50 7.67 -13.72
CA TRP A 323 14.96 6.39 -13.29
C TRP A 323 15.98 5.28 -13.54
N HIS A 324 16.10 4.38 -12.58
CA HIS A 324 17.04 3.26 -12.63
C HIS A 324 16.32 1.94 -12.41
N TRP A 325 16.93 0.86 -12.86
CA TRP A 325 16.49 -0.52 -12.62
C TRP A 325 17.62 -1.32 -11.98
N ALA A 326 17.29 -2.15 -11.00
CA ALA A 326 18.24 -3.07 -10.39
C ALA A 326 17.55 -4.39 -10.04
N ALA A 327 18.22 -5.50 -10.36
CA ALA A 327 17.81 -6.82 -9.94
C ALA A 327 18.10 -7.01 -8.44
N GLN A 328 17.12 -7.46 -7.70
CA GLN A 328 17.26 -7.93 -6.31
C GLN A 328 17.40 -9.46 -6.24
N ASN A 329 17.25 -10.12 -7.40
CA ASN A 329 17.26 -11.57 -7.58
C ASN A 329 16.12 -12.24 -6.79
N THR A 330 16.29 -13.51 -6.46
CA THR A 330 15.38 -14.27 -5.62
C THR A 330 16.01 -14.50 -4.24
N PRO A 331 15.19 -14.86 -3.24
CA PRO A 331 15.71 -15.43 -2.01
C PRO A 331 16.61 -16.65 -2.27
N PRO A 332 17.63 -16.90 -1.43
CA PRO A 332 18.56 -18.02 -1.60
C PRO A 332 17.85 -19.36 -1.76
N GLY A 333 18.02 -20.02 -2.91
CA GLY A 333 17.45 -21.34 -3.19
C GLY A 333 15.93 -21.37 -3.41
N ARG A 334 15.29 -20.20 -3.58
CA ARG A 334 13.82 -20.10 -3.77
C ARG A 334 13.44 -19.43 -5.08
N VAL A 335 12.17 -19.62 -5.44
CA VAL A 335 11.49 -18.90 -6.53
C VAL A 335 10.45 -17.99 -5.91
N ILE A 336 10.35 -16.74 -6.38
CA ILE A 336 9.25 -15.86 -5.96
C ILE A 336 8.01 -16.30 -6.73
N GLU A 337 7.02 -16.78 -5.99
CA GLU A 337 5.77 -17.28 -6.56
C GLU A 337 4.70 -16.18 -6.59
N ARG A 338 4.62 -15.38 -5.52
CA ARG A 338 3.54 -14.41 -5.31
C ARG A 338 4.07 -13.07 -4.80
N PRO A 339 3.46 -11.95 -5.22
CA PRO A 339 3.81 -10.63 -4.67
C PRO A 339 3.43 -10.53 -3.20
N GLY A 340 4.10 -9.63 -2.49
CA GLY A 340 3.73 -9.23 -1.14
C GLY A 340 3.43 -7.74 -1.02
N GLU A 341 4.13 -7.05 -0.11
CA GLU A 341 3.96 -5.62 0.17
C GLU A 341 5.32 -4.92 0.22
N ALA A 342 5.32 -3.60 0.07
CA ALA A 342 6.50 -2.78 0.31
C ALA A 342 6.22 -1.72 1.39
N ILE A 343 7.19 -1.48 2.28
CA ILE A 343 7.13 -0.44 3.30
C ILE A 343 8.46 0.31 3.38
N THR A 344 8.39 1.56 3.87
CA THR A 344 9.56 2.36 4.18
C THR A 344 9.88 2.26 5.66
N MET A 345 11.13 1.95 5.98
CA MET A 345 11.67 1.81 7.33
C MET A 345 12.65 2.93 7.66
N GLN A 346 12.68 3.34 8.93
CA GLN A 346 13.53 4.40 9.45
C GLN A 346 13.95 4.10 10.90
N ASP A 347 15.24 4.18 11.17
CA ASP A 347 15.80 3.78 12.48
C ASP A 347 15.66 4.87 13.56
N ASN A 348 15.60 6.13 13.14
CA ASN A 348 15.27 7.29 13.97
C ASN A 348 14.93 8.48 13.05
N PRO A 349 14.37 9.59 13.57
CA PRO A 349 13.91 10.71 12.73
C PRO A 349 14.95 11.27 11.76
N ASN A 350 16.24 11.18 12.09
CA ASN A 350 17.34 11.72 11.28
C ASN A 350 18.02 10.68 10.38
N ALA A 351 17.67 9.40 10.52
CA ALA A 351 18.26 8.33 9.73
C ALA A 351 17.73 8.32 8.30
N THR A 352 18.58 7.85 7.38
CA THR A 352 18.18 7.50 6.02
C THR A 352 17.10 6.43 6.04
N GLN A 353 16.04 6.67 5.26
CA GLN A 353 14.98 5.69 5.07
C GLN A 353 15.43 4.58 4.11
N ARG A 354 14.95 3.36 4.37
CA ARG A 354 15.26 2.16 3.58
C ARG A 354 13.99 1.38 3.24
N PRO A 355 13.96 0.69 2.09
CA PRO A 355 12.76 -0.02 1.68
C PRO A 355 12.83 -1.47 2.15
N TYR A 356 11.68 -2.02 2.50
CA TYR A 356 11.48 -3.43 2.79
C TYR A 356 10.45 -3.93 1.78
N ALA A 357 10.80 -4.92 0.98
CA ALA A 357 9.92 -5.56 0.01
C ALA A 357 9.69 -7.01 0.43
N PHE A 358 8.46 -7.32 0.79
CA PHE A 358 8.02 -8.65 1.19
C PHE A 358 7.51 -9.41 -0.02
N VAL A 359 7.84 -10.69 -0.11
CA VAL A 359 7.39 -11.59 -1.18
C VAL A 359 7.07 -12.96 -0.60
N ILE A 360 6.34 -13.78 -1.34
CA ILE A 360 6.02 -15.14 -0.94
C ILE A 360 6.66 -16.11 -1.94
N THR A 361 7.37 -17.09 -1.41
CA THR A 361 8.13 -18.07 -2.20
C THR A 361 7.34 -19.36 -2.44
N ASP A 362 7.92 -20.25 -3.24
CA ASP A 362 7.36 -21.53 -3.68
C ASP A 362 7.09 -22.54 -2.55
N ASP A 363 7.72 -22.35 -1.39
CA ASP A 363 7.44 -23.06 -0.14
C ASP A 363 6.37 -22.38 0.74
N SER A 364 5.81 -21.25 0.27
CA SER A 364 4.86 -20.42 1.00
C SER A 364 5.38 -19.72 2.25
N ASP A 365 6.70 -19.53 2.35
CA ASP A 365 7.29 -18.68 3.37
C ASP A 365 7.21 -17.20 2.97
N LEU A 366 7.13 -16.32 3.98
CA LEU A 366 7.25 -14.88 3.78
C LEU A 366 8.74 -14.51 3.79
N TRP A 367 9.22 -13.90 2.71
CA TRP A 367 10.58 -13.39 2.64
C TRP A 367 10.60 -11.87 2.59
N VAL A 368 11.64 -11.27 3.17
CA VAL A 368 11.88 -9.82 3.04
C VAL A 368 13.21 -9.54 2.36
N ASN A 369 13.16 -8.71 1.32
CA ASN A 369 14.32 -8.04 0.75
C ASN A 369 14.44 -6.63 1.33
N TRP A 370 15.60 -6.30 1.87
CA TRP A 370 15.82 -5.00 2.51
C TRP A 370 17.24 -4.50 2.32
N TRP A 371 17.43 -3.18 2.42
CA TRP A 371 18.74 -2.54 2.29
C TRP A 371 19.42 -2.38 3.66
N SER A 372 20.54 -3.08 3.88
CA SER A 372 21.36 -2.92 5.07
C SER A 372 22.20 -1.65 5.01
N LEU A 373 22.35 -0.99 6.16
CA LEU A 373 23.30 0.12 6.32
C LEU A 373 24.67 -0.43 6.73
N PRO A 374 25.78 0.29 6.40
CA PRO A 374 27.14 -0.12 6.75
C PRO A 374 27.39 -0.36 8.23
#